data_AF-A0A379B3C8-F1
#
_entry.id   AF-A0A379B3C8-F1
#
_cell.length_a   1.000
_cell.length_b   1.000
_cell.length_c   1.000
_cell.angle_alpha   90.00
_cell.angle_beta   90.00
_cell.angle_gamma   90.00
#
_symmetry.space_group_name_H-M   'P 1'
#
loop_
_entity.id
_entity.type
_entity.pdbx_description
1 polymer ?
#
loop_
_entity_poly.entity_id
_entity_poly.type
_entity_poly.pdbx_seq_one_letter_code
_entity_poly.pdbx_strand_id
1 'polypeptide(L)'
;MTAENLNIESLQDTAKYADKQGSVSGQVTVGYGFSAGGSYSRSKVKSNYASVKTQAGILAGDGGYDVNVDNKVHLTGGVILSSAEKNKNSLSAQTFSFEDIQNHSDAEASASGFGMGLSVGRDQTSEEDKQQNRVYRDEREQNGETFDKANPNKQHSSPIKFGLGENDVHSTDFYALAKIGAVNLLSNESKSESSSSITSSIISEGNFNIQDKDGQNNINRIKKGTIEETNSLEQKDYQSLQKEVEIDSSIKKAFYTNVAGLTDEAYRTMFIAEHRMMGFVTDKNGKSIPDEKLINKLKDEALVDLNVAEMSEDEINTTVLKYIEQEISKGRNIYQLYELSDQQRAKLKTTKFINLETGEYIDKVVVGFNGIFNQLQNAAKYAVQNYVSDAENNRLYQNTYFVHFPKANNTVSELLVAGYQKYLEGHSGLFGLTNSSIQARGLMEQYGQSGLFIGAHSRGTLTVSNALAALSSDINLQGTTMKMLGPAANVENTDRIFNKLSGHHIFVDNDGNDIVGTLVGFNPSTYTINTNNYGWGKLLVDSFWGDASPHNCGGLGNAYCVQQGYRNFERMAPSISVKDLEK
;
A
#
# COMPACT_ATOMS: atom_id res chain seq x y z
N MET A 1 9.63 -41.27 -39.23
CA MET A 1 8.17 -41.15 -39.19
C MET A 1 7.63 -41.30 -40.60
N THR A 2 6.57 -42.08 -40.79
CA THR A 2 5.89 -42.26 -42.09
C THR A 2 4.41 -41.91 -41.96
N ALA A 3 3.87 -41.09 -42.85
CA ALA A 3 2.44 -40.69 -42.83
C ALA A 3 1.92 -40.38 -44.24
N GLU A 4 0.61 -40.50 -44.45
CA GLU A 4 -0.02 -40.08 -45.71
C GLU A 4 -0.01 -38.55 -45.86
N ASN A 5 -0.36 -37.82 -44.78
CA ASN A 5 -0.25 -36.37 -44.67
C ASN A 5 0.26 -35.99 -43.27
N LEU A 6 0.94 -34.85 -43.16
CA LEU A 6 1.42 -34.31 -41.88
C LEU A 6 1.03 -32.83 -41.76
N ASN A 7 0.15 -32.54 -40.80
CA ASN A 7 -0.24 -31.17 -40.46
C ASN A 7 0.20 -30.88 -39.02
N ILE A 8 0.99 -29.84 -38.83
CA ILE A 8 1.44 -29.39 -37.51
C ILE A 8 0.95 -27.96 -37.32
N GLU A 9 0.00 -27.80 -36.40
CA GLU A 9 -0.66 -26.52 -36.15
C GLU A 9 -0.50 -26.14 -34.67
N SER A 10 0.10 -24.98 -34.44
CA SER A 10 0.18 -24.39 -33.12
C SER A 10 -1.13 -23.71 -32.77
N LEU A 11 -1.66 -23.97 -31.57
CA LEU A 11 -2.93 -23.40 -31.14
C LEU A 11 -2.72 -22.03 -30.48
N GLN A 12 -3.55 -21.05 -30.87
CA GLN A 12 -3.64 -19.78 -30.17
C GLN A 12 -4.52 -19.94 -28.93
N ASP A 13 -4.03 -19.49 -27.79
CA ASP A 13 -4.89 -19.22 -26.64
C ASP A 13 -5.78 -18.03 -26.98
N THR A 14 -7.10 -18.24 -27.02
CA THR A 14 -8.06 -17.18 -27.33
C THR A 14 -8.87 -16.78 -26.10
N ALA A 15 -9.03 -15.48 -25.89
CA ALA A 15 -9.96 -14.93 -24.91
C ALA A 15 -10.80 -13.83 -25.57
N LYS A 16 -12.12 -14.02 -25.58
CA LYS A 16 -13.09 -13.03 -26.04
C LYS A 16 -13.94 -12.60 -24.87
N TYR A 17 -13.87 -11.33 -24.50
CA TYR A 17 -14.68 -10.76 -23.42
C TYR A 17 -15.69 -9.77 -23.99
N ALA A 18 -16.97 -10.03 -23.76
CA ALA A 18 -18.07 -9.14 -24.11
C ALA A 18 -19.12 -9.19 -22.99
N ASP A 19 -19.06 -8.23 -22.06
CA ASP A 19 -20.02 -8.17 -20.96
C ASP A 19 -21.43 -7.83 -21.45
N LYS A 20 -22.32 -8.81 -21.34
CA LYS A 20 -23.78 -8.66 -21.43
C LYS A 20 -24.40 -9.38 -20.24
N GLN A 21 -24.87 -8.63 -19.23
CA GLN A 21 -26.26 -8.74 -18.71
C GLN A 21 -26.54 -7.92 -17.44
N GLY A 22 -27.77 -7.40 -17.38
CA GLY A 22 -28.69 -7.77 -16.30
C GLY A 22 -28.84 -6.78 -15.14
N SER A 23 -29.93 -6.05 -15.17
CA SER A 23 -30.57 -5.36 -14.05
C SER A 23 -31.18 -6.36 -13.05
N VAL A 24 -30.89 -6.21 -11.76
CA VAL A 24 -31.75 -6.72 -10.68
C VAL A 24 -32.11 -5.55 -9.79
N SER A 25 -33.28 -4.99 -10.09
CA SER A 25 -34.09 -4.16 -9.22
C SER A 25 -34.66 -5.02 -8.09
N GLY A 26 -34.37 -4.65 -6.83
CA GLY A 26 -34.95 -5.29 -5.65
C GLY A 26 -34.88 -4.34 -4.47
N GLN A 27 -35.93 -3.53 -4.34
CA GLN A 27 -36.15 -2.55 -3.28
C GLN A 27 -36.38 -3.25 -1.93
N VAL A 28 -35.58 -2.93 -0.91
CA VAL A 28 -36.01 -3.02 0.50
C VAL A 28 -35.49 -1.78 1.24
N THR A 29 -36.42 -0.87 1.51
CA THR A 29 -36.24 0.34 2.33
C THR A 29 -36.52 0.01 3.79
N VAL A 30 -35.57 0.25 4.70
CA VAL A 30 -35.85 0.50 6.13
C VAL A 30 -34.82 1.48 6.70
N GLY A 31 -35.26 2.70 7.06
CA GLY A 31 -34.57 3.59 8.02
C GLY A 31 -33.99 4.90 7.47
N TYR A 32 -34.47 6.02 8.01
CA TYR A 32 -34.20 7.44 7.69
C TYR A 32 -32.75 7.82 7.27
N GLY A 33 -32.61 8.50 6.10
CA GLY A 33 -31.64 9.61 5.98
C GLY A 33 -30.58 9.63 4.87
N PHE A 34 -30.78 9.08 3.66
CA PHE A 34 -30.05 9.53 2.46
C PHE A 34 -30.79 9.08 1.19
N SER A 35 -31.19 10.02 0.33
CA SER A 35 -31.70 9.73 -1.02
C SER A 35 -30.79 10.40 -2.04
N ALA A 36 -29.72 9.71 -2.44
CA ALA A 36 -28.97 10.04 -3.63
C ALA A 36 -29.41 9.11 -4.77
N GLY A 37 -30.28 9.60 -5.64
CA GLY A 37 -30.48 9.00 -6.95
C GLY A 37 -29.26 9.30 -7.81
N GLY A 38 -28.45 8.28 -8.10
CA GLY A 38 -27.35 8.34 -9.06
C GLY A 38 -27.67 7.50 -10.28
N SER A 39 -27.59 8.11 -11.47
CA SER A 39 -27.78 7.45 -12.76
C SER A 39 -26.69 6.40 -13.00
N TYR A 40 -27.14 5.19 -13.28
CA TYR A 40 -26.33 4.00 -13.46
C TYR A 40 -25.79 3.95 -14.90
N SER A 41 -24.48 4.06 -15.12
CA SER A 41 -23.86 3.76 -16.41
C SER A 41 -22.69 2.78 -16.22
N ARG A 42 -22.81 1.60 -16.85
CA ARG A 42 -21.84 0.51 -16.80
C ARG A 42 -20.82 0.67 -17.92
N SER A 43 -19.53 0.54 -17.60
CA SER A 43 -18.42 0.45 -18.57
C SER A 43 -18.56 -0.82 -19.43
N LYS A 44 -18.20 -0.73 -20.72
CA LYS A 44 -18.14 -1.87 -21.63
C LYS A 44 -16.68 -2.13 -22.00
N VAL A 45 -16.17 -3.30 -21.62
CA VAL A 45 -14.84 -3.77 -22.04
C VAL A 45 -15.04 -4.78 -23.16
N LYS A 46 -14.39 -4.54 -24.30
CA LYS A 46 -14.22 -5.55 -25.34
C LYS A 46 -12.74 -5.89 -25.41
N SER A 47 -12.42 -7.16 -25.20
CA SER A 47 -11.06 -7.67 -25.35
C SER A 47 -11.10 -8.85 -26.31
N ASN A 48 -10.22 -8.79 -27.32
CA ASN A 48 -9.93 -9.89 -28.23
C ASN A 48 -8.45 -10.22 -28.11
N TYR A 49 -8.16 -11.38 -27.54
CA TYR A 49 -6.80 -11.91 -27.41
C TYR A 49 -6.72 -13.22 -28.18
N ALA A 50 -5.68 -13.38 -29.00
CA ALA A 50 -5.26 -14.63 -29.61
C ALA A 50 -3.73 -14.66 -29.72
N SER A 51 -3.06 -15.51 -28.95
CA SER A 51 -1.61 -15.68 -29.05
C SER A 51 -1.18 -17.13 -28.85
N VAL A 52 -0.21 -17.61 -29.64
CA VAL A 52 0.43 -18.91 -29.42
C VAL A 52 1.40 -18.79 -28.23
N LYS A 53 1.25 -19.63 -27.20
CA LYS A 53 2.18 -19.71 -26.07
C LYS A 53 3.24 -20.79 -26.22
N THR A 54 2.90 -21.86 -26.93
CA THR A 54 3.80 -23.00 -27.17
C THR A 54 3.56 -23.51 -28.58
N GLN A 55 4.63 -23.73 -29.36
CA GLN A 55 4.49 -24.21 -30.73
C GLN A 55 4.27 -25.73 -30.73
N ALA A 56 3.33 -26.20 -31.55
CA ALA A 56 3.23 -27.61 -31.86
C ALA A 56 4.38 -27.99 -32.78
N GLY A 57 5.00 -29.14 -32.56
CA GLY A 57 6.11 -29.54 -33.41
C GLY A 57 6.72 -30.89 -33.13
N ILE A 58 7.63 -31.26 -34.03
CA ILE A 58 8.52 -32.40 -33.88
C ILE A 58 9.85 -31.87 -33.38
N LEU A 59 10.26 -32.28 -32.18
CA LEU A 59 11.52 -31.86 -31.55
C LEU A 59 12.45 -33.06 -31.48
N ALA A 60 13.45 -33.11 -32.36
CA ALA A 60 14.45 -34.17 -32.42
C ALA A 60 15.76 -33.74 -31.74
N GLY A 61 16.37 -34.64 -30.97
CA GLY A 61 17.71 -34.38 -30.41
C GLY A 61 18.83 -34.57 -31.44
N ASP A 62 20.04 -34.83 -30.96
CA ASP A 62 21.28 -34.94 -31.76
C ASP A 62 21.30 -36.12 -32.76
N GLY A 63 20.28 -36.99 -32.70
CA GLY A 63 20.04 -38.08 -33.63
C GLY A 63 19.40 -37.64 -34.96
N GLY A 64 18.86 -36.42 -35.03
CA GLY A 64 18.20 -35.89 -36.22
C GLY A 64 16.77 -36.40 -36.41
N TYR A 65 16.11 -35.95 -37.48
CA TYR A 65 14.79 -36.45 -37.87
C TYR A 65 14.82 -37.14 -39.24
N ASP A 66 13.95 -38.13 -39.42
CA ASP A 66 13.63 -38.72 -40.71
C ASP A 66 12.11 -38.73 -40.90
N VAL A 67 11.61 -37.88 -41.79
CA VAL A 67 10.18 -37.63 -42.01
C VAL A 67 9.84 -37.97 -43.46
N ASN A 68 9.09 -39.05 -43.67
CA ASN A 68 8.62 -39.44 -44.99
C ASN A 68 7.09 -39.31 -45.05
N VAL A 69 6.59 -38.42 -45.91
CA VAL A 69 5.16 -38.15 -46.03
C VAL A 69 4.74 -38.36 -47.48
N ASP A 70 3.78 -39.24 -47.73
CA ASP A 70 3.47 -39.65 -49.10
C ASP A 70 2.88 -38.50 -49.94
N ASN A 71 2.12 -37.60 -49.30
CA ASN A 71 1.44 -36.50 -49.98
C ASN A 71 1.89 -35.13 -49.46
N LYS A 72 1.23 -34.56 -48.44
CA LYS A 72 1.44 -33.15 -48.04
C LYS A 72 1.99 -32.98 -46.63
N VAL A 73 2.99 -32.11 -46.49
CA VAL A 73 3.42 -31.53 -45.20
C VAL A 73 2.93 -30.09 -45.11
N HIS A 74 2.25 -29.74 -44.03
CA HIS A 74 1.82 -28.39 -43.74
C HIS A 74 2.13 -27.93 -42.32
N LEU A 75 2.75 -26.76 -42.18
CA LEU A 75 3.03 -26.13 -40.88
C LEU A 75 2.23 -24.83 -40.73
N THR A 76 1.52 -24.67 -39.62
CA THR A 76 0.80 -23.44 -39.26
C THR A 76 1.30 -22.95 -37.90
N GLY A 77 2.21 -21.97 -37.92
CA GLY A 77 3.02 -21.57 -36.78
C GLY A 77 3.71 -22.75 -36.07
N GLY A 78 3.89 -23.87 -36.75
CA GLY A 78 4.36 -25.15 -36.21
C GLY A 78 5.83 -25.39 -36.55
N VAL A 79 6.49 -26.29 -35.80
CA VAL A 79 7.93 -26.49 -35.92
C VAL A 79 8.35 -27.95 -36.20
N ILE A 80 9.45 -28.12 -36.94
CA ILE A 80 10.18 -29.40 -37.04
C ILE A 80 11.65 -29.08 -36.74
N LEU A 81 12.05 -29.23 -35.48
CA LEU A 81 13.36 -28.81 -34.99
C LEU A 81 14.26 -30.02 -34.72
N SER A 82 15.56 -29.82 -34.92
CA SER A 82 16.59 -30.72 -34.47
C SER A 82 17.85 -30.00 -34.01
N SER A 83 18.51 -30.52 -32.97
CA SER A 83 19.86 -30.12 -32.57
C SER A 83 20.98 -30.81 -33.37
N ALA A 84 20.63 -31.75 -34.25
CA ALA A 84 21.59 -32.51 -35.05
C ALA A 84 22.10 -31.74 -36.28
N GLU A 85 23.28 -32.14 -36.79
CA GLU A 85 23.82 -31.63 -38.05
C GLU A 85 22.90 -31.91 -39.24
N LYS A 86 22.94 -31.01 -40.25
CA LYS A 86 22.08 -31.03 -41.44
C LYS A 86 21.99 -32.38 -42.16
N ASN A 87 23.07 -33.15 -42.17
CA ASN A 87 23.12 -34.46 -42.85
C ASN A 87 22.29 -35.55 -42.15
N LYS A 88 21.88 -35.35 -40.90
CA LYS A 88 21.05 -36.29 -40.12
C LYS A 88 19.56 -35.95 -40.15
N ASN A 89 19.19 -34.90 -40.87
CA ASN A 89 17.82 -34.41 -40.99
C ASN A 89 17.33 -34.67 -42.42
N SER A 90 16.31 -35.52 -42.59
CA SER A 90 15.69 -35.81 -43.88
C SER A 90 14.19 -35.58 -43.83
N LEU A 91 13.66 -34.89 -44.84
CA LEU A 91 12.21 -34.80 -45.07
C LEU A 91 11.89 -35.03 -46.55
N SER A 92 10.98 -35.97 -46.82
CA SER A 92 10.50 -36.31 -48.16
C SER A 92 8.99 -36.14 -48.23
N ALA A 93 8.49 -35.42 -49.23
CA ALA A 93 7.06 -35.26 -49.49
C ALA A 93 6.72 -34.95 -50.95
N GLN A 94 5.47 -35.19 -51.36
CA GLN A 94 5.01 -34.70 -52.66
C GLN A 94 4.99 -33.17 -52.67
N THR A 95 4.48 -32.54 -51.59
CA THR A 95 4.40 -31.09 -51.45
C THR A 95 4.60 -30.58 -50.02
N PHE A 96 5.04 -29.31 -49.90
CA PHE A 96 5.29 -28.62 -48.64
C PHE A 96 4.67 -27.22 -48.64
N SER A 97 3.94 -26.87 -47.58
CA SER A 97 3.41 -25.51 -47.39
C SER A 97 3.54 -25.06 -45.93
N PHE A 98 3.70 -23.76 -45.71
CA PHE A 98 3.74 -23.21 -44.36
C PHE A 98 3.03 -21.87 -44.29
N GLU A 99 2.48 -21.57 -43.12
CA GLU A 99 1.91 -20.27 -42.77
C GLU A 99 2.37 -19.89 -41.36
N ASP A 100 2.57 -18.60 -41.14
CA ASP A 100 2.87 -18.05 -39.82
C ASP A 100 1.56 -17.64 -39.14
N ILE A 101 1.50 -17.73 -37.82
CA ILE A 101 0.31 -17.31 -37.06
C ILE A 101 0.46 -15.86 -36.64
N GLN A 102 -0.51 -15.03 -37.02
CA GLN A 102 -0.61 -13.66 -36.53
C GLN A 102 -1.26 -13.64 -35.15
N ASN A 103 -0.47 -13.30 -34.14
CA ASN A 103 -0.98 -13.04 -32.80
C ASN A 103 -1.52 -11.62 -32.74
N HIS A 104 -2.65 -11.44 -32.07
CA HIS A 104 -3.23 -10.13 -31.83
C HIS A 104 -3.73 -10.02 -30.39
N SER A 105 -3.53 -8.85 -29.81
CA SER A 105 -4.10 -8.45 -28.55
C SER A 105 -4.69 -7.07 -28.72
N ASP A 106 -6.01 -7.02 -28.87
CA ASP A 106 -6.77 -5.78 -29.03
C ASP A 106 -7.58 -5.53 -27.77
N ALA A 107 -7.34 -4.37 -27.15
CA ALA A 107 -8.11 -3.89 -26.01
C ALA A 107 -8.82 -2.59 -26.38
N GLU A 108 -10.15 -2.61 -26.36
CA GLU A 108 -11.00 -1.44 -26.54
C GLU A 108 -11.83 -1.25 -25.27
N ALA A 109 -11.47 -0.22 -24.50
CA ALA A 109 -12.24 0.22 -23.35
C ALA A 109 -12.98 1.50 -23.74
N SER A 110 -14.32 1.47 -23.66
CA SER A 110 -15.15 2.66 -23.76
C SER A 110 -15.93 2.82 -22.47
N ALA A 111 -15.62 3.87 -21.73
CA ALA A 111 -16.50 4.38 -20.70
C ALA A 111 -17.37 5.49 -21.30
N SER A 112 -18.64 5.54 -20.92
CA SER A 112 -19.48 6.70 -21.20
C SER A 112 -19.13 7.78 -20.17
N GLY A 113 -18.63 8.92 -20.65
CA GLY A 113 -18.15 10.02 -19.82
C GLY A 113 -19.19 10.55 -18.83
N PHE A 114 -18.73 10.77 -17.60
CA PHE A 114 -19.41 11.59 -16.61
C PHE A 114 -18.50 12.79 -16.30
N GLY A 115 -18.92 13.97 -16.73
CA GLY A 115 -18.25 15.22 -16.40
C GLY A 115 -18.48 15.57 -14.93
N MET A 116 -17.56 15.18 -14.05
CA MET A 116 -17.45 15.70 -12.70
C MET A 116 -15.99 16.06 -12.41
N GLY A 117 -15.69 17.35 -12.51
CA GLY A 117 -14.64 18.06 -11.78
C GLY A 117 -13.33 17.32 -11.47
N LEU A 118 -12.68 16.71 -12.46
CA LEU A 118 -11.28 16.33 -12.30
C LEU A 118 -10.45 17.61 -12.19
N SER A 119 -9.85 17.87 -11.02
CA SER A 119 -8.83 18.91 -10.89
C SER A 119 -7.53 18.41 -11.51
N VAL A 120 -7.41 18.60 -12.83
CA VAL A 120 -6.20 18.33 -13.60
C VAL A 120 -5.32 19.59 -13.55
N GLY A 121 -4.03 19.45 -13.19
CA GLY A 121 -3.07 20.57 -13.16
C GLY A 121 -3.15 21.48 -11.92
N ARG A 122 -3.47 20.93 -10.74
CA ARG A 122 -3.36 21.66 -9.46
C ARG A 122 -2.19 21.11 -8.66
N ASP A 123 -1.45 22.00 -8.02
CA ASP A 123 -0.57 21.66 -6.90
C ASP A 123 -1.39 20.94 -5.83
N GLN A 124 -1.12 19.65 -5.65
CA GLN A 124 -1.82 18.78 -4.70
C GLN A 124 -1.18 18.81 -3.30
N THR A 125 -0.09 19.57 -3.13
CA THR A 125 0.46 19.93 -1.83
C THR A 125 -0.57 20.78 -1.11
N SER A 126 -1.05 20.33 0.06
CA SER A 126 -2.01 21.11 0.82
C SER A 126 -1.37 22.42 1.29
N GLU A 127 -2.17 23.45 1.57
CA GLU A 127 -1.64 24.68 2.17
C GLU A 127 -0.96 24.41 3.52
N GLU A 128 -1.42 23.38 4.24
CA GLU A 128 -0.80 22.88 5.46
C GLU A 128 0.59 22.32 5.19
N ASP A 129 0.77 21.50 4.14
CA ASP A 129 2.08 20.97 3.74
C ASP A 129 3.03 22.09 3.30
N LYS A 130 2.53 23.08 2.55
CA LYS A 130 3.34 24.27 2.18
C LYS A 130 3.78 25.05 3.41
N GLN A 131 2.89 25.22 4.39
CA GLN A 131 3.23 25.89 5.63
C GLN A 131 4.27 25.08 6.44
N GLN A 132 4.12 23.76 6.49
CA GLN A 132 5.09 22.89 7.15
C GLN A 132 6.45 22.89 6.45
N ASN A 133 6.49 22.91 5.12
CA ASN A 133 7.75 23.06 4.35
C ASN A 133 8.47 24.35 4.73
N ARG A 134 7.73 25.47 4.80
CA ARG A 134 8.29 26.75 5.25
C ARG A 134 8.88 26.69 6.66
N VAL A 135 8.24 25.96 7.56
CA VAL A 135 8.67 25.86 8.96
C VAL A 135 9.84 24.90 9.15
N TYR A 136 9.86 23.76 8.46
CA TYR A 136 10.81 22.68 8.75
C TYR A 136 11.94 22.53 7.73
N ARG A 137 11.83 23.14 6.54
CA ARG A 137 12.72 22.86 5.39
C ARG A 137 13.38 24.07 4.75
N ASP A 138 12.72 25.23 4.64
CA ASP A 138 13.21 26.38 3.84
C ASP A 138 14.71 26.68 4.05
N GLU A 139 15.16 26.82 5.29
CA GLU A 139 16.56 27.09 5.62
C GLU A 139 17.48 25.88 5.34
N ARG A 140 16.97 24.67 5.52
CA ARG A 140 17.73 23.42 5.43
C ARG A 140 17.92 22.96 3.98
N GLU A 141 16.92 23.17 3.13
CA GLU A 141 17.03 22.96 1.69
C GLU A 141 18.05 23.94 1.07
N GLN A 142 18.09 25.20 1.56
CA GLN A 142 19.16 26.15 1.18
C GLN A 142 20.56 25.66 1.60
N ASN A 143 20.64 24.90 2.69
CA ASN A 143 21.87 24.27 3.17
C ASN A 143 22.15 22.89 2.53
N GLY A 144 21.38 22.48 1.52
CA GLY A 144 21.61 21.26 0.74
C GLY A 144 21.03 19.97 1.32
N GLU A 145 20.16 20.06 2.33
CA GLU A 145 19.38 18.91 2.80
C GLU A 145 18.24 18.58 1.83
N THR A 146 17.86 17.31 1.73
CA THR A 146 16.76 16.84 0.88
C THR A 146 15.70 16.14 1.70
N PHE A 147 14.46 16.12 1.22
CA PHE A 147 13.30 15.57 1.94
C PHE A 147 12.43 14.68 1.06
N ASP A 148 12.99 14.10 0.01
CA ASP A 148 12.23 13.35 -0.99
C ASP A 148 11.62 12.07 -0.40
N LYS A 149 12.22 11.48 0.64
CA LYS A 149 11.67 10.31 1.34
C LYS A 149 10.41 10.61 2.16
N ALA A 150 9.99 11.87 2.27
CA ALA A 150 8.68 12.21 2.82
C ALA A 150 7.54 11.84 1.85
N ASN A 151 7.81 11.71 0.55
CA ASN A 151 6.88 11.22 -0.46
C ASN A 151 7.56 10.21 -1.39
N PRO A 152 7.78 8.96 -0.93
CA PRO A 152 8.46 7.95 -1.75
C PRO A 152 7.69 7.57 -3.02
N ASN A 153 6.35 7.67 -3.03
CA ASN A 153 5.57 7.43 -4.25
C ASN A 153 5.87 8.45 -5.37
N LYS A 154 6.48 9.61 -5.05
CA LYS A 154 7.02 10.54 -6.04
C LYS A 154 8.15 9.96 -6.88
N GLN A 155 9.03 9.18 -6.26
CA GLN A 155 10.23 8.65 -6.88
C GLN A 155 9.99 7.38 -7.70
N HIS A 156 8.87 6.68 -7.47
CA HIS A 156 8.45 5.48 -8.22
C HIS A 156 7.44 5.80 -9.34
N SER A 157 7.58 6.97 -9.97
CA SER A 157 6.68 7.38 -11.06
C SER A 157 6.97 6.62 -12.36
N SER A 158 5.90 6.15 -13.02
CA SER A 158 5.97 5.50 -14.34
C SER A 158 6.53 6.45 -15.41
N PRO A 159 7.25 5.97 -16.44
CA PRO A 159 7.70 6.79 -17.58
C PRO A 159 6.55 7.39 -18.41
N ILE A 160 5.30 6.97 -18.18
CA ILE A 160 4.10 7.54 -18.80
C ILE A 160 3.59 8.69 -17.92
N LYS A 161 3.94 9.93 -18.31
CA LYS A 161 3.57 11.19 -17.65
C LYS A 161 2.10 11.53 -17.93
N PHE A 162 1.27 11.76 -16.91
CA PHE A 162 -0.13 12.18 -17.09
C PHE A 162 -0.51 13.37 -16.19
N GLY A 163 -0.33 14.57 -16.75
CA GLY A 163 -0.65 15.86 -16.11
C GLY A 163 0.15 16.97 -16.81
N LEU A 164 -0.42 18.17 -16.91
CA LEU A 164 0.16 19.29 -17.66
C LEU A 164 1.26 19.98 -16.83
N GLY A 165 2.43 19.36 -16.74
CA GLY A 165 3.64 19.95 -16.17
C GLY A 165 4.74 18.92 -15.91
N GLU A 166 6.00 19.33 -15.99
CA GLU A 166 7.17 18.45 -15.80
C GLU A 166 7.37 17.96 -14.36
N ASN A 167 6.54 18.41 -13.41
CA ASN A 167 6.71 18.19 -11.96
C ASN A 167 5.60 17.35 -11.31
N ASP A 168 4.70 16.74 -12.08
CA ASP A 168 3.57 15.98 -11.53
C ASP A 168 3.98 14.62 -10.96
N VAL A 169 3.45 14.30 -9.77
CA VAL A 169 3.78 13.13 -8.96
C VAL A 169 2.74 12.03 -9.18
N HIS A 170 3.18 10.82 -9.55
CA HIS A 170 2.28 9.70 -9.82
C HIS A 170 2.76 8.44 -9.09
N SER A 171 1.87 7.82 -8.29
CA SER A 171 2.05 6.43 -7.87
C SER A 171 1.75 5.50 -9.05
N THR A 172 2.37 4.32 -9.10
CA THR A 172 2.10 3.27 -10.09
C THR A 172 0.79 2.52 -9.85
N ASP A 173 -0.03 3.00 -8.92
CA ASP A 173 -1.07 2.18 -8.31
C ASP A 173 -2.36 2.19 -9.13
N PHE A 174 -3.17 1.14 -8.91
CA PHE A 174 -4.42 0.89 -9.61
C PHE A 174 -5.33 2.12 -9.77
N TYR A 175 -5.39 3.01 -8.77
CA TYR A 175 -6.21 4.22 -8.83
C TYR A 175 -5.68 5.26 -9.85
N ALA A 176 -4.36 5.39 -10.01
CA ALA A 176 -3.76 6.20 -11.06
C ALA A 176 -4.05 5.60 -12.44
N LEU A 177 -3.96 4.28 -12.58
CA LEU A 177 -4.32 3.56 -13.82
C LEU A 177 -5.81 3.70 -14.17
N ALA A 178 -6.71 3.59 -13.18
CA ALA A 178 -8.14 3.79 -13.36
C ALA A 178 -8.48 5.23 -13.79
N LYS A 179 -7.75 6.23 -13.26
CA LYS A 179 -7.87 7.63 -13.70
C LYS A 179 -7.32 7.85 -15.11
N ILE A 180 -6.20 7.22 -15.49
CA ILE A 180 -5.70 7.25 -16.87
C ILE A 180 -6.77 6.72 -17.84
N GLY A 181 -7.48 5.65 -17.46
CA GLY A 181 -8.63 5.14 -18.22
C GLY A 181 -9.80 6.15 -18.36
N ALA A 182 -9.98 7.04 -17.39
CA ALA A 182 -11.03 8.08 -17.40
C ALA A 182 -10.59 9.40 -18.07
N VAL A 183 -9.29 9.73 -18.08
CA VAL A 183 -8.77 10.95 -18.73
C VAL A 183 -8.62 10.77 -20.24
N ASN A 184 -8.23 9.57 -20.69
CA ASN A 184 -8.28 9.20 -22.11
C ASN A 184 -9.70 9.20 -22.68
N LEU A 185 -10.71 9.25 -21.81
CA LEU A 185 -12.13 9.34 -22.14
C LEU A 185 -12.63 10.79 -22.29
N LEU A 186 -11.88 11.76 -21.76
CA LEU A 186 -12.21 13.19 -21.76
C LEU A 186 -11.52 13.93 -22.91
N SER A 187 -10.35 13.46 -23.34
CA SER A 187 -9.90 13.70 -24.71
C SER A 187 -10.78 12.85 -25.63
N ASN A 188 -11.47 13.44 -26.61
CA ASN A 188 -12.33 12.75 -27.58
C ASN A 188 -11.59 11.74 -28.50
N GLU A 189 -10.57 11.04 -28.02
CA GLU A 189 -9.85 10.00 -28.74
C GLU A 189 -10.12 8.65 -28.07
N SER A 190 -10.97 7.83 -28.70
CA SER A 190 -11.00 6.40 -28.45
C SER A 190 -9.64 5.81 -28.86
N LYS A 191 -8.77 5.55 -27.90
CA LYS A 191 -7.51 4.87 -28.19
C LYS A 191 -7.67 3.38 -27.98
N SER A 192 -7.64 2.65 -29.10
CA SER A 192 -7.43 1.19 -29.12
C SER A 192 -5.96 0.90 -28.88
N GLU A 193 -5.65 0.04 -27.91
CA GLU A 193 -4.32 -0.53 -27.79
C GLU A 193 -4.34 -1.85 -28.58
N SER A 194 -3.66 -1.88 -29.74
CA SER A 194 -3.46 -3.08 -30.54
C SER A 194 -1.98 -3.46 -30.50
N SER A 195 -1.70 -4.68 -30.08
CA SER A 195 -0.38 -5.29 -30.19
C SER A 195 -0.49 -6.49 -31.13
N SER A 196 0.43 -6.58 -32.09
CA SER A 196 0.53 -7.73 -32.99
C SER A 196 1.93 -8.34 -32.91
N SER A 197 1.99 -9.66 -33.00
CA SER A 197 3.24 -10.40 -33.16
C SER A 197 3.03 -11.57 -34.10
N ILE A 198 4.13 -12.21 -34.52
CA ILE A 198 4.07 -13.34 -35.45
C ILE A 198 4.74 -14.54 -34.79
N THR A 199 4.03 -15.67 -34.77
CA THR A 199 4.58 -16.99 -34.47
C THR A 199 4.98 -17.64 -35.78
N SER A 200 6.28 -17.76 -36.04
CA SER A 200 6.76 -18.28 -37.32
C SER A 200 6.77 -19.80 -37.37
N SER A 201 6.45 -20.39 -38.53
CA SER A 201 6.73 -21.80 -38.79
C SER A 201 8.24 -21.99 -39.04
N ILE A 202 8.84 -22.99 -38.37
CA ILE A 202 10.31 -23.19 -38.40
C ILE A 202 10.64 -24.64 -38.71
N ILE A 203 11.66 -24.85 -39.55
CA ILE A 203 12.23 -26.18 -39.77
C ILE A 203 13.76 -26.13 -39.66
N SER A 204 14.37 -27.08 -38.95
CA SER A 204 15.83 -27.18 -38.89
C SER A 204 16.42 -27.61 -40.22
N GLU A 205 17.64 -27.15 -40.51
CA GLU A 205 18.39 -27.46 -41.71
C GLU A 205 18.46 -28.97 -41.97
N GLY A 206 18.22 -29.38 -43.21
CA GLY A 206 18.18 -30.80 -43.59
C GLY A 206 18.25 -31.02 -45.09
N ASN A 207 18.19 -32.30 -45.47
CA ASN A 207 18.03 -32.76 -46.84
C ASN A 207 16.52 -32.86 -47.15
N PHE A 208 16.03 -31.97 -48.01
CA PHE A 208 14.61 -31.87 -48.34
C PHE A 208 14.34 -32.40 -49.75
N ASN A 209 13.56 -33.46 -49.86
CA ASN A 209 13.12 -34.04 -51.13
C ASN A 209 11.63 -33.73 -51.36
N ILE A 210 11.35 -32.56 -51.95
CA ILE A 210 9.99 -32.12 -52.28
C ILE A 210 9.78 -32.25 -53.79
N GLN A 211 8.74 -32.96 -54.21
CA GLN A 211 8.55 -33.32 -55.62
C GLN A 211 8.01 -32.17 -56.48
N ASP A 212 7.08 -31.37 -55.94
CA ASP A 212 6.47 -30.28 -56.67
C ASP A 212 7.25 -28.96 -56.54
N LYS A 213 7.11 -28.08 -57.56
CA LYS A 213 7.86 -26.82 -57.63
C LYS A 213 7.43 -25.80 -56.56
N ASP A 214 6.17 -25.77 -56.18
CA ASP A 214 5.67 -24.81 -55.19
C ASP A 214 6.13 -25.21 -53.79
N GLY A 215 6.12 -26.51 -53.51
CA GLY A 215 6.72 -27.08 -52.30
C GLY A 215 8.22 -26.83 -52.19
N GLN A 216 8.98 -26.94 -53.29
CA GLN A 216 10.40 -26.56 -53.33
C GLN A 216 10.63 -25.07 -53.06
N ASN A 217 9.76 -24.19 -53.57
CA ASN A 217 9.85 -22.77 -53.27
C ASN A 217 9.52 -22.48 -51.80
N ASN A 218 8.50 -23.13 -51.23
CA ASN A 218 8.10 -22.96 -49.84
C ASN A 218 9.16 -23.47 -48.86
N ILE A 219 9.78 -24.62 -49.12
CA ILE A 219 10.83 -25.15 -48.25
C ILE A 219 12.10 -24.28 -48.26
N ASN A 220 12.34 -23.51 -49.33
CA ASN A 220 13.42 -22.53 -49.41
C ASN A 220 13.07 -21.20 -48.69
N ARG A 221 11.77 -20.89 -48.58
CA ARG A 221 11.28 -19.64 -47.98
C ARG A 221 11.00 -19.73 -46.48
N ILE A 222 10.66 -20.92 -45.99
CA ILE A 222 10.41 -21.14 -44.56
C ILE A 222 11.66 -20.83 -43.74
N LYS A 223 11.47 -20.25 -42.56
CA LYS A 223 12.55 -19.93 -41.63
C LYS A 223 13.28 -21.20 -41.19
N LYS A 224 14.61 -21.14 -41.24
CA LYS A 224 15.50 -22.22 -40.78
C LYS A 224 16.02 -21.90 -39.39
N GLY A 225 15.89 -22.84 -38.46
CA GLY A 225 16.27 -22.62 -37.07
C GLY A 225 16.21 -23.90 -36.24
N THR A 226 16.74 -23.84 -35.03
CA THR A 226 16.82 -24.98 -34.08
C THR A 226 16.09 -24.68 -32.77
N ILE A 227 15.46 -23.52 -32.66
CA ILE A 227 14.72 -23.05 -31.49
C ILE A 227 13.32 -22.59 -31.91
N GLU A 228 12.36 -22.73 -30.99
CA GLU A 228 11.01 -22.18 -31.14
C GLU A 228 11.03 -20.64 -31.08
N GLU A 229 10.13 -19.99 -31.80
CA GLU A 229 9.89 -18.55 -31.75
C GLU A 229 8.40 -18.23 -31.73
N THR A 230 7.82 -18.24 -30.52
CA THR A 230 6.40 -17.94 -30.30
C THR A 230 6.09 -16.45 -30.37
N ASN A 231 7.05 -15.59 -30.02
CA ASN A 231 6.85 -14.13 -29.83
C ASN A 231 5.53 -13.83 -29.11
N SER A 232 5.19 -14.63 -28.10
CA SER A 232 3.86 -14.63 -27.48
C SER A 232 3.55 -13.29 -26.84
N LEU A 233 2.36 -12.75 -27.09
CA LEU A 233 1.89 -11.53 -26.41
C LEU A 233 1.47 -11.88 -24.98
N GLU A 234 1.93 -11.11 -23.99
CA GLU A 234 1.47 -11.25 -22.61
C GLU A 234 -0.04 -10.98 -22.54
N GLN A 235 -0.78 -11.97 -22.02
CA GLN A 235 -2.17 -11.78 -21.68
C GLN A 235 -2.23 -10.86 -20.44
N LYS A 236 -2.58 -9.58 -20.61
CA LYS A 236 -2.85 -8.69 -19.47
C LYS A 236 -3.95 -9.34 -18.62
N ASP A 237 -3.60 -9.75 -17.40
CA ASP A 237 -4.46 -10.50 -16.50
C ASP A 237 -5.53 -9.60 -15.86
N TYR A 238 -6.64 -9.41 -16.58
CA TYR A 238 -7.83 -8.77 -16.03
C TYR A 238 -8.70 -9.73 -15.19
N GLN A 239 -8.33 -11.03 -15.09
CA GLN A 239 -9.07 -12.00 -14.29
C GLN A 239 -8.68 -11.94 -12.81
N SER A 240 -7.41 -11.65 -12.47
CA SER A 240 -7.02 -11.32 -11.08
C SER A 240 -7.75 -10.10 -10.53
N LEU A 241 -8.12 -9.14 -11.39
CA LEU A 241 -8.97 -8.00 -11.05
C LEU A 241 -10.42 -8.40 -10.68
N GLN A 242 -10.92 -9.52 -11.21
CA GLN A 242 -12.28 -10.02 -10.94
C GLN A 242 -12.33 -11.10 -9.86
N LYS A 243 -11.22 -11.76 -9.51
CA LYS A 243 -11.23 -12.97 -8.66
C LYS A 243 -11.24 -12.72 -7.15
N GLU A 244 -11.32 -11.47 -6.71
CA GLU A 244 -11.16 -11.11 -5.30
C GLU A 244 -12.45 -10.44 -4.75
N VAL A 245 -13.58 -11.16 -4.87
CA VAL A 245 -14.96 -10.64 -4.65
C VAL A 245 -15.59 -11.07 -3.31
N GLU A 246 -14.81 -11.56 -2.34
CA GLU A 246 -15.35 -11.90 -1.01
C GLU A 246 -14.85 -11.01 0.13
N ILE A 247 -14.57 -9.73 -0.14
CA ILE A 247 -14.36 -8.72 0.91
C ILE A 247 -15.11 -7.42 0.53
N ASP A 248 -15.80 -6.84 1.53
CA ASP A 248 -16.87 -5.83 1.46
C ASP A 248 -16.93 -5.00 0.16
N SER A 249 -17.92 -5.32 -0.67
CA SER A 249 -18.11 -4.77 -2.02
C SER A 249 -18.22 -3.24 -2.07
N SER A 250 -18.50 -2.58 -0.95
CA SER A 250 -18.76 -1.15 -0.85
C SER A 250 -17.49 -0.28 -1.03
N ILE A 251 -16.38 -0.62 -0.37
CA ILE A 251 -15.11 0.13 -0.39
C ILE A 251 -14.42 -0.05 -1.74
N LYS A 252 -14.33 -1.29 -2.23
CA LYS A 252 -13.85 -1.59 -3.58
C LYS A 252 -14.67 -0.80 -4.60
N LYS A 253 -16.01 -0.89 -4.55
CA LYS A 253 -16.89 -0.12 -5.44
C LYS A 253 -16.70 1.39 -5.34
N ALA A 254 -16.50 1.95 -4.14
CA ALA A 254 -16.22 3.38 -3.99
C ALA A 254 -14.95 3.81 -4.73
N PHE A 255 -13.85 3.05 -4.61
CA PHE A 255 -12.60 3.29 -5.35
C PHE A 255 -12.72 2.98 -6.85
N TYR A 256 -13.59 2.05 -7.27
CA TYR A 256 -13.88 1.77 -8.69
C TYR A 256 -14.79 2.82 -9.34
N THR A 257 -15.77 3.35 -8.62
CA THR A 257 -16.80 4.26 -9.16
C THR A 257 -16.39 5.73 -9.20
N ASN A 258 -15.20 6.07 -8.68
CA ASN A 258 -14.66 7.44 -8.67
C ASN A 258 -15.71 8.49 -8.26
N VAL A 259 -16.25 8.38 -7.02
CA VAL A 259 -17.04 9.49 -6.46
C VAL A 259 -16.08 10.68 -6.30
N ALA A 260 -16.12 11.58 -7.29
CA ALA A 260 -15.19 12.69 -7.44
C ALA A 260 -15.20 13.59 -6.19
N GLY A 261 -14.02 13.97 -5.71
CA GLY A 261 -13.82 14.74 -4.46
C GLY A 261 -13.49 13.89 -3.22
N LEU A 262 -14.21 12.81 -2.94
CA LEU A 262 -13.95 11.97 -1.75
C LEU A 262 -12.78 11.00 -1.97
N THR A 263 -12.80 10.29 -3.10
CA THR A 263 -11.72 9.38 -3.47
C THR A 263 -10.44 10.13 -3.85
N ASP A 264 -10.57 11.35 -4.38
CA ASP A 264 -9.44 12.25 -4.68
C ASP A 264 -8.69 12.66 -3.42
N GLU A 265 -9.42 13.07 -2.38
CA GLU A 265 -8.82 13.48 -1.10
C GLU A 265 -8.18 12.30 -0.37
N ALA A 266 -8.84 11.13 -0.36
CA ALA A 266 -8.26 9.92 0.20
C ALA A 266 -6.96 9.51 -0.55
N TYR A 267 -6.98 9.55 -1.88
CA TYR A 267 -5.81 9.26 -2.71
C TYR A 267 -4.68 10.28 -2.49
N ARG A 268 -5.01 11.59 -2.48
CA ARG A 268 -4.06 12.66 -2.15
C ARG A 268 -3.37 12.36 -0.83
N THR A 269 -4.17 12.09 0.20
CA THR A 269 -3.67 11.83 1.55
C THR A 269 -2.74 10.62 1.61
N MET A 270 -2.97 9.57 0.81
CA MET A 270 -2.20 8.32 0.88
C MET A 270 -0.90 8.32 0.04
N PHE A 271 -0.93 8.95 -1.13
CA PHE A 271 0.08 8.76 -2.17
C PHE A 271 0.79 10.05 -2.60
N ILE A 272 0.20 11.22 -2.33
CA ILE A 272 0.71 12.51 -2.81
C ILE A 272 1.15 13.39 -1.65
N ALA A 273 0.37 13.43 -0.58
CA ALA A 273 0.71 14.17 0.63
C ALA A 273 2.02 13.64 1.22
N GLU A 274 2.74 14.53 1.90
CA GLU A 274 4.02 14.18 2.50
C GLU A 274 3.80 13.50 3.85
N HIS A 275 4.35 12.30 3.99
CA HIS A 275 4.31 11.53 5.23
C HIS A 275 5.65 11.77 5.95
N ARG A 276 5.69 12.84 6.73
CA ARG A 276 6.94 13.35 7.33
C ARG A 276 7.43 12.45 8.45
N MET A 277 8.73 12.14 8.47
CA MET A 277 9.38 11.54 9.62
C MET A 277 9.88 12.67 10.52
N MET A 278 9.49 12.64 11.78
CA MET A 278 9.66 13.72 12.73
C MET A 278 10.42 13.23 13.96
N GLY A 279 11.14 14.13 14.61
CA GLY A 279 11.78 13.92 15.90
C GLY A 279 11.58 15.11 16.84
N PHE A 280 12.03 14.96 18.09
CA PHE A 280 11.93 15.99 19.12
C PHE A 280 13.26 16.75 19.28
N VAL A 281 13.18 18.07 19.32
CA VAL A 281 14.34 18.89 19.67
C VAL A 281 14.65 18.67 21.15
N THR A 282 15.88 18.27 21.46
CA THR A 282 16.33 17.96 22.82
C THR A 282 17.58 18.75 23.17
N ASP A 283 17.75 19.03 24.46
CA ASP A 283 18.97 19.60 25.00
C ASP A 283 20.10 18.56 25.06
N LYS A 284 21.29 18.98 25.53
CA LYS A 284 22.46 18.12 25.69
C LYS A 284 22.25 16.93 26.65
N ASN A 285 21.23 16.97 27.50
CA ASN A 285 20.88 15.91 28.45
C ASN A 285 19.74 15.02 27.92
N GLY A 286 19.26 15.25 26.70
CA GLY A 286 18.16 14.48 26.10
C GLY A 286 16.77 14.93 26.52
N LYS A 287 16.64 16.07 27.23
CA LYS A 287 15.33 16.62 27.64
C LYS A 287 14.72 17.43 26.50
N SER A 288 13.42 17.23 26.24
CA SER A 288 12.70 17.95 25.19
C SER A 288 12.58 19.46 25.48
N ILE A 289 12.71 20.26 24.42
CA ILE A 289 12.65 21.72 24.51
C ILE A 289 11.21 22.20 24.25
N PRO A 290 10.57 22.96 25.16
CA PRO A 290 9.24 23.50 24.93
C PRO A 290 9.19 24.47 23.73
N ASP A 291 8.06 24.48 23.02
CA ASP A 291 7.78 25.41 21.94
C ASP A 291 6.91 26.56 22.48
N GLU A 292 7.50 27.76 22.58
CA GLU A 292 6.79 28.95 23.05
C GLU A 292 5.57 29.28 22.18
N LYS A 293 5.58 28.98 20.88
CA LYS A 293 4.43 29.22 20.00
C LYS A 293 3.28 28.28 20.36
N LEU A 294 3.57 27.02 20.67
CA LEU A 294 2.54 26.07 21.12
C LEU A 294 1.99 26.44 22.50
N ILE A 295 2.85 26.90 23.41
CA ILE A 295 2.44 27.37 24.75
C ILE A 295 1.57 28.62 24.64
N ASN A 296 1.96 29.59 23.80
CA ASN A 296 1.16 30.80 23.60
C ASN A 296 -0.17 30.50 22.92
N LYS A 297 -0.20 29.61 21.93
CA LYS A 297 -1.45 29.12 21.34
C LYS A 297 -2.37 28.49 22.39
N LEU A 298 -1.80 27.71 23.31
CA LEU A 298 -2.54 27.13 24.43
C LEU A 298 -3.10 28.19 25.38
N LYS A 299 -2.35 29.26 25.65
CA LYS A 299 -2.85 30.40 26.43
C LYS A 299 -4.03 31.07 25.71
N ASP A 300 -3.90 31.30 24.40
CA ASP A 300 -4.95 31.92 23.60
C ASP A 300 -6.23 31.05 23.59
N GLU A 301 -6.07 29.74 23.42
CA GLU A 301 -7.17 28.76 23.55
C GLU A 301 -7.82 28.83 24.94
N ALA A 302 -7.02 28.89 26.02
CA ALA A 302 -7.53 29.00 27.38
C ALA A 302 -8.35 30.28 27.61
N LEU A 303 -7.90 31.42 27.08
CA LEU A 303 -8.61 32.70 27.22
C LEU A 303 -10.00 32.67 26.55
N VAL A 304 -10.10 31.96 25.42
CA VAL A 304 -11.37 31.78 24.70
C VAL A 304 -12.28 30.81 25.44
N ASP A 305 -11.78 29.64 25.81
CA ASP A 305 -12.59 28.57 26.41
C ASP A 305 -13.11 28.93 27.81
N LEU A 306 -12.32 29.68 28.58
CA LEU A 306 -12.68 30.08 29.94
C LEU A 306 -13.56 31.33 29.99
N ASN A 307 -13.85 31.96 28.84
CA ASN A 307 -14.65 33.18 28.73
C ASN A 307 -14.25 34.25 29.76
N VAL A 308 -12.96 34.61 29.77
CA VAL A 308 -12.33 35.38 30.85
C VAL A 308 -12.71 36.86 30.94
N ALA A 309 -13.70 37.31 30.16
CA ALA A 309 -14.05 38.72 29.99
C ALA A 309 -14.44 39.45 31.29
N GLU A 310 -14.88 38.70 32.31
CA GLU A 310 -15.32 39.25 33.61
C GLU A 310 -14.35 38.95 34.76
N MET A 311 -13.18 38.36 34.48
CA MET A 311 -12.21 37.91 35.50
C MET A 311 -11.14 38.97 35.79
N SER A 312 -10.65 39.02 37.02
CA SER A 312 -9.48 39.84 37.37
C SER A 312 -8.18 39.25 36.81
N GLU A 313 -7.14 40.07 36.64
CA GLU A 313 -5.87 39.64 36.05
C GLU A 313 -5.21 38.45 36.80
N ASP A 314 -5.29 38.43 38.13
CA ASP A 314 -4.78 37.34 38.96
C ASP A 314 -5.59 36.04 38.81
N GLU A 315 -6.92 36.15 38.68
CA GLU A 315 -7.81 35.02 38.40
C GLU A 315 -7.58 34.45 37.00
N ILE A 316 -7.35 35.32 36.01
CA ILE A 316 -6.99 34.92 34.64
C ILE A 316 -5.69 34.12 34.68
N ASN A 317 -4.63 34.67 35.28
CA ASN A 317 -3.33 34.00 35.34
C ASN A 317 -3.43 32.62 36.00
N THR A 318 -4.13 32.52 37.13
CA THR A 318 -4.29 31.26 37.86
C THR A 318 -5.10 30.23 37.06
N THR A 319 -6.18 30.66 36.40
CA THR A 319 -7.08 29.74 35.69
C THR A 319 -6.49 29.29 34.36
N VAL A 320 -5.80 30.18 33.64
CA VAL A 320 -5.05 29.83 32.43
C VAL A 320 -3.93 28.84 32.74
N LEU A 321 -3.19 29.04 33.84
CA LEU A 321 -2.16 28.06 34.25
C LEU A 321 -2.75 26.68 34.52
N LYS A 322 -3.88 26.60 35.23
CA LYS A 322 -4.59 25.32 35.47
C LYS A 322 -5.08 24.67 34.18
N TYR A 323 -5.60 25.46 33.23
CA TYR A 323 -6.01 24.95 31.93
C TYR A 323 -4.82 24.34 31.18
N ILE A 324 -3.67 25.05 31.15
CA ILE A 324 -2.45 24.57 30.51
C ILE A 324 -1.95 23.29 31.18
N GLU A 325 -1.90 23.24 32.51
CA GLU A 325 -1.54 22.04 33.26
C GLU A 325 -2.46 20.86 32.95
N GLN A 326 -3.77 21.11 32.83
CA GLN A 326 -4.74 20.10 32.45
C GLN A 326 -4.51 19.59 31.02
N GLU A 327 -4.29 20.47 30.05
CA GLU A 327 -3.99 20.08 28.65
C GLU A 327 -2.67 19.29 28.56
N ILE A 328 -1.64 19.68 29.32
CA ILE A 328 -0.39 18.93 29.44
C ILE A 328 -0.66 17.56 30.07
N SER A 329 -1.53 17.48 31.09
CA SER A 329 -1.90 16.21 31.74
C SER A 329 -2.63 15.25 30.82
N LYS A 330 -3.37 15.77 29.82
CA LYS A 330 -3.97 15.01 28.70
C LYS A 330 -2.93 14.55 27.68
N GLY A 331 -1.66 14.93 27.85
CA GLY A 331 -0.55 14.57 26.98
C GLY A 331 -0.42 15.45 25.74
N ARG A 332 -1.05 16.63 25.69
CA ARG A 332 -0.88 17.54 24.55
C ARG A 332 0.60 17.84 24.35
N ASN A 333 1.08 17.76 23.09
CA ASN A 333 2.48 18.08 22.81
C ASN A 333 2.71 19.59 22.95
N ILE A 334 3.72 19.94 23.75
CA ILE A 334 4.19 21.32 23.94
C ILE A 334 5.66 21.47 23.53
N TYR A 335 6.25 20.45 22.90
CA TYR A 335 7.67 20.40 22.60
C TYR A 335 7.95 20.65 21.12
N GLN A 336 9.09 21.28 20.85
CA GLN A 336 9.56 21.56 19.50
C GLN A 336 9.84 20.25 18.74
N LEU A 337 9.42 20.23 17.48
CA LEU A 337 9.66 19.13 16.56
C LEU A 337 10.61 19.57 15.44
N TYR A 338 11.25 18.60 14.81
CA TYR A 338 11.97 18.81 13.57
C TYR A 338 11.66 17.67 12.60
N GLU A 339 11.66 17.97 11.31
CA GLU A 339 11.56 16.95 10.26
C GLU A 339 12.92 16.34 9.97
N LEU A 340 12.99 15.03 9.73
CA LEU A 340 14.23 14.39 9.33
C LEU A 340 14.44 14.50 7.82
N SER A 341 15.62 14.97 7.42
CA SER A 341 16.07 14.95 6.02
C SER A 341 16.47 13.55 5.58
N ASP A 342 16.62 13.33 4.28
CA ASP A 342 17.00 12.04 3.70
C ASP A 342 18.38 11.59 4.20
N GLN A 343 19.29 12.55 4.42
CA GLN A 343 20.62 12.32 4.98
C GLN A 343 20.52 11.83 6.43
N GLN A 344 19.64 12.41 7.24
CA GLN A 344 19.39 11.98 8.62
C GLN A 344 18.68 10.63 8.68
N ARG A 345 17.67 10.41 7.82
CA ARG A 345 16.95 9.13 7.69
C ARG A 345 17.88 7.96 7.33
N ALA A 346 18.93 8.24 6.55
CA ALA A 346 19.94 7.25 6.20
C ALA A 346 20.83 6.81 7.37
N LYS A 347 20.86 7.56 8.48
CA LYS A 347 21.71 7.30 9.66
C LYS A 347 20.99 7.68 10.96
N LEU A 348 19.87 7.00 11.22
CA LEU A 348 19.11 7.21 12.45
C LEU A 348 19.93 6.81 13.67
N LYS A 349 19.81 7.62 14.73
CA LYS A 349 20.45 7.34 16.01
C LYS A 349 19.56 6.40 16.83
N THR A 350 20.18 5.66 17.73
CA THR A 350 19.47 4.77 18.62
C THR A 350 19.03 5.49 19.90
N THR A 351 18.03 4.92 20.57
CA THR A 351 17.57 5.30 21.90
C THR A 351 17.75 4.10 22.81
N LYS A 352 18.30 4.34 24.01
CA LYS A 352 18.41 3.35 25.06
C LYS A 352 17.17 3.37 25.93
N PHE A 353 16.45 2.26 26.03
CA PHE A 353 15.18 2.11 26.77
C PHE A 353 15.04 0.72 27.37
N ILE A 354 14.09 0.55 28.30
CA ILE A 354 13.83 -0.74 28.94
C ILE A 354 13.10 -1.69 27.98
N ASN A 355 13.63 -2.90 27.83
CA ASN A 355 12.94 -4.02 27.22
C ASN A 355 11.86 -4.53 28.19
N LEU A 356 10.61 -4.56 27.74
CA LEU A 356 9.46 -4.92 28.56
C LEU A 356 9.41 -6.42 28.91
N GLU A 357 10.07 -7.28 28.13
CA GLU A 357 10.12 -8.72 28.39
C GLU A 357 11.20 -9.07 29.43
N THR A 358 12.39 -8.48 29.30
CA THR A 358 13.55 -8.83 30.12
C THR A 358 13.80 -7.87 31.29
N GLY A 359 13.24 -6.67 31.25
CA GLY A 359 13.56 -5.58 32.18
C GLY A 359 14.95 -4.96 31.96
N GLU A 360 15.69 -5.42 30.95
CA GLU A 360 17.04 -4.92 30.65
C GLU A 360 17.01 -3.75 29.67
N TYR A 361 18.04 -2.90 29.72
CA TYR A 361 18.18 -1.83 28.73
C TYR A 361 18.61 -2.39 27.37
N ILE A 362 17.87 -2.01 26.33
CA ILE A 362 18.22 -2.23 24.93
C ILE A 362 18.42 -0.89 24.23
N ASP A 363 19.23 -0.90 23.17
CA ASP A 363 19.58 0.29 22.40
C ASP A 363 19.21 0.03 20.93
N LYS A 364 18.18 0.71 20.42
CA LYS A 364 17.62 0.49 19.08
C LYS A 364 17.17 1.79 18.45
N VAL A 365 17.08 1.82 17.11
CA VAL A 365 16.40 2.92 16.41
C VAL A 365 14.91 2.84 16.73
N VAL A 366 14.32 3.88 17.31
CA VAL A 366 12.90 3.88 17.71
C VAL A 366 12.07 4.67 16.71
N VAL A 367 11.10 4.02 16.06
CA VAL A 367 10.16 4.67 15.15
C VAL A 367 8.71 4.32 15.49
N GLY A 368 7.91 5.35 15.74
CA GLY A 368 6.46 5.25 15.95
C GLY A 368 5.63 5.44 14.68
N PHE A 369 4.57 4.64 14.54
CA PHE A 369 3.54 4.72 13.52
C PHE A 369 2.18 4.84 14.21
N ASN A 370 1.72 6.07 14.41
CA ASN A 370 0.51 6.31 15.19
C ASN A 370 -0.75 6.29 14.34
N GLY A 371 -1.89 6.19 15.03
CA GLY A 371 -3.22 6.27 14.46
C GLY A 371 -3.51 7.58 13.74
N ILE A 372 -4.75 7.69 13.29
CA ILE A 372 -5.19 8.62 12.23
C ILE A 372 -6.41 9.37 12.73
N PHE A 373 -6.87 10.40 12.01
CA PHE A 373 -7.60 11.56 12.56
C PHE A 373 -6.74 12.55 13.38
N ASN A 374 -5.42 12.40 13.41
CA ASN A 374 -4.55 13.18 14.26
C ASN A 374 -3.73 14.22 13.47
N GLN A 375 -3.62 15.43 14.03
CA GLN A 375 -2.66 16.42 13.54
C GLN A 375 -1.23 16.02 13.95
N LEU A 376 -0.23 16.67 13.36
CA LEU A 376 1.20 16.45 13.66
C LEU A 376 1.51 16.40 15.17
N GLN A 377 0.94 17.31 15.95
CA GLN A 377 1.17 17.39 17.39
C GLN A 377 0.56 16.21 18.17
N ASN A 378 -0.57 15.70 17.70
CA ASN A 378 -1.21 14.51 18.27
C ASN A 378 -0.42 13.23 17.91
N ALA A 379 0.13 13.16 16.69
CA ALA A 379 1.07 12.09 16.32
C ALA A 379 2.32 12.12 17.22
N ALA A 380 2.87 13.30 17.51
CA ALA A 380 3.99 13.46 18.45
C ALA A 380 3.63 12.99 19.87
N LYS A 381 2.45 13.39 20.40
CA LYS A 381 1.91 12.89 21.68
C LYS A 381 1.99 11.37 21.77
N TYR A 382 1.42 10.66 20.80
CA TYR A 382 1.33 9.20 20.85
C TYR A 382 2.68 8.50 20.65
N ALA A 383 3.59 9.10 19.88
CA ALA A 383 4.93 8.54 19.64
C ALA A 383 5.72 8.33 20.94
N VAL A 384 5.60 9.26 21.90
CA VAL A 384 6.29 9.17 23.19
C VAL A 384 5.41 8.56 24.28
N GLN A 385 4.09 8.64 24.16
CA GLN A 385 3.18 8.08 25.15
C GLN A 385 3.15 6.54 25.12
N ASN A 386 3.34 5.92 23.96
CA ASN A 386 2.93 4.53 23.80
C ASN A 386 4.05 3.49 23.86
N TYR A 387 5.30 3.90 23.61
CA TYR A 387 6.31 2.94 23.15
C TYR A 387 7.50 2.72 24.09
N VAL A 388 8.24 3.77 24.45
CA VAL A 388 9.56 3.62 25.09
C VAL A 388 9.74 4.53 26.31
N SER A 389 10.33 3.99 27.37
CA SER A 389 10.63 4.68 28.61
C SER A 389 11.96 4.27 29.24
N ASP A 390 12.40 5.04 30.24
CA ASP A 390 13.44 4.63 31.20
C ASP A 390 12.86 3.70 32.30
N ALA A 391 13.70 3.38 33.30
CA ALA A 391 13.35 2.50 34.42
C ALA A 391 12.27 3.08 35.33
N GLU A 392 12.18 4.40 35.38
CA GLU A 392 11.21 5.16 36.15
C GLU A 392 9.92 5.43 35.36
N ASN A 393 9.77 4.85 34.17
CA ASN A 393 8.65 5.04 33.25
C ASN A 393 8.52 6.47 32.69
N ASN A 394 9.60 7.26 32.71
CA ASN A 394 9.62 8.54 32.04
C ASN A 394 9.68 8.35 30.52
N ARG A 395 8.96 9.21 29.80
CA ARG A 395 8.95 9.22 28.34
C ARG A 395 10.30 9.64 27.79
N LEU A 396 10.77 8.94 26.76
CA LEU A 396 12.01 9.27 26.07
C LEU A 396 11.73 10.05 24.79
N TYR A 397 12.38 11.21 24.67
CA TYR A 397 12.22 12.13 23.53
C TYR A 397 13.45 12.10 22.61
N GLN A 398 14.64 11.94 23.18
CA GLN A 398 15.88 11.92 22.41
C GLN A 398 15.93 10.69 21.50
N ASN A 399 16.16 10.94 20.21
CA ASN A 399 16.21 9.94 19.13
C ASN A 399 14.93 9.07 19.01
N THR A 400 13.80 9.54 19.57
CA THR A 400 12.49 8.94 19.32
C THR A 400 11.90 9.57 18.07
N TYR A 401 11.73 8.78 17.03
CA TYR A 401 11.19 9.22 15.75
C TYR A 401 9.76 8.74 15.53
N PHE A 402 9.03 9.39 14.64
CA PHE A 402 7.73 8.89 14.18
C PHE A 402 7.44 9.32 12.75
N VAL A 403 6.67 8.50 12.02
CA VAL A 403 6.16 8.86 10.69
C VAL A 403 4.74 9.38 10.84
N HIS A 404 4.54 10.65 10.49
CA HIS A 404 3.24 11.28 10.46
C HIS A 404 2.46 10.85 9.21
N PHE A 405 1.30 10.24 9.42
CA PHE A 405 0.33 10.00 8.35
C PHE A 405 -0.62 11.20 8.30
N PRO A 406 -0.68 11.96 7.19
CA PRO A 406 -1.50 13.17 7.09
C PRO A 406 -2.99 12.85 7.23
N LYS A 407 -3.73 13.78 7.85
CA LYS A 407 -5.18 13.66 8.01
C LYS A 407 -5.88 14.08 6.71
N ALA A 408 -6.89 13.34 6.30
CA ALA A 408 -7.76 13.74 5.20
C ALA A 408 -8.66 14.91 5.61
N ASN A 409 -8.97 15.78 4.66
CA ASN A 409 -9.76 17.00 4.88
C ASN A 409 -11.22 16.75 5.32
N ASN A 410 -11.72 15.51 5.25
CA ASN A 410 -13.06 15.16 5.70
C ASN A 410 -13.13 13.71 6.21
N THR A 411 -14.07 13.46 7.11
CA THR A 411 -14.26 12.17 7.78
C THR A 411 -14.53 11.02 6.82
N VAL A 412 -15.26 11.25 5.72
CA VAL A 412 -15.58 10.20 4.75
C VAL A 412 -14.32 9.75 4.02
N SER A 413 -13.45 10.69 3.62
CA SER A 413 -12.18 10.39 2.99
C SER A 413 -11.24 9.68 3.95
N GLU A 414 -11.23 10.06 5.23
CA GLU A 414 -10.47 9.38 6.27
C GLU A 414 -10.91 7.90 6.46
N LEU A 415 -12.22 7.63 6.39
CA LEU A 415 -12.77 6.27 6.40
C LEU A 415 -12.38 5.49 5.13
N LEU A 416 -12.34 6.15 3.96
CA LEU A 416 -11.86 5.53 2.72
C LEU A 416 -10.37 5.17 2.81
N VAL A 417 -9.54 6.03 3.39
CA VAL A 417 -8.12 5.70 3.67
C VAL A 417 -8.04 4.48 4.59
N ALA A 418 -8.79 4.46 5.70
CA ALA A 418 -8.80 3.31 6.60
C ALA A 418 -9.26 2.01 5.92
N GLY A 419 -10.31 2.09 5.10
CA GLY A 419 -10.79 0.98 4.29
C GLY A 419 -9.76 0.50 3.27
N TYR A 420 -9.06 1.42 2.60
CA TYR A 420 -7.98 1.09 1.68
C TYR A 420 -6.86 0.34 2.38
N GLN A 421 -6.34 0.87 3.50
CA GLN A 421 -5.26 0.22 4.24
C GLN A 421 -5.68 -1.16 4.78
N LYS A 422 -6.94 -1.34 5.18
CA LYS A 422 -7.41 -2.60 5.75
C LYS A 422 -7.59 -3.71 4.71
N TYR A 423 -8.11 -3.36 3.53
CA TYR A 423 -8.64 -4.36 2.59
C TYR A 423 -7.95 -4.38 1.23
N LEU A 424 -7.22 -3.32 0.86
CA LEU A 424 -6.67 -3.14 -0.48
C LEU A 424 -5.15 -3.03 -0.47
N GLU A 425 -4.60 -2.19 0.41
CA GLU A 425 -3.16 -1.91 0.45
C GLU A 425 -2.32 -3.20 0.54
N GLY A 426 -1.40 -3.38 -0.40
CA GLY A 426 -0.48 -4.52 -0.43
C GLY A 426 -1.13 -5.87 -0.79
N HIS A 427 -2.46 -5.96 -0.90
CA HIS A 427 -3.14 -7.21 -1.26
C HIS A 427 -2.93 -7.50 -2.75
N SER A 428 -2.40 -8.70 -3.05
CA SER A 428 -2.17 -9.22 -4.40
C SER A 428 -1.23 -8.39 -5.30
N GLY A 429 -0.52 -7.39 -4.73
CA GLY A 429 0.37 -6.47 -5.47
C GLY A 429 -0.35 -5.50 -6.41
N LEU A 430 -1.68 -5.59 -6.49
CA LEU A 430 -2.51 -4.81 -7.42
C LEU A 430 -2.70 -3.37 -6.95
N PHE A 431 -2.87 -3.19 -5.64
CA PHE A 431 -3.01 -1.90 -4.99
C PHE A 431 -1.72 -1.61 -4.23
N GLY A 432 -1.05 -0.51 -4.56
CA GLY A 432 0.26 -0.21 -4.00
C GLY A 432 0.22 0.27 -2.55
N LEU A 433 1.40 0.67 -2.09
CA LEU A 433 1.61 1.03 -0.69
C LEU A 433 1.51 2.55 -0.50
N THR A 434 0.86 2.95 0.58
CA THR A 434 0.86 4.35 1.01
C THR A 434 2.28 4.82 1.33
N ASN A 435 2.51 6.14 1.31
CA ASN A 435 3.81 6.73 1.61
C ASN A 435 4.36 6.32 2.99
N SER A 436 3.50 6.11 3.99
CA SER A 436 3.96 5.63 5.31
C SER A 436 4.34 4.16 5.29
N SER A 437 3.62 3.31 4.55
CA SER A 437 3.93 1.88 4.47
C SER A 437 5.22 1.63 3.70
N ILE A 438 5.51 2.40 2.65
CA ILE A 438 6.81 2.35 1.95
C ILE A 438 7.94 2.75 2.91
N GLN A 439 7.75 3.80 3.72
CA GLN A 439 8.74 4.21 4.71
C GLN A 439 8.94 3.15 5.81
N ALA A 440 7.86 2.56 6.33
CA ALA A 440 7.94 1.46 7.30
C ALA A 440 8.72 0.28 6.74
N ARG A 441 8.45 -0.12 5.49
CA ARG A 441 9.17 -1.18 4.79
C ARG A 441 10.66 -0.84 4.66
N GLY A 442 10.99 0.37 4.20
CA GLY A 442 12.38 0.81 4.06
C GLY A 442 13.15 0.85 5.39
N LEU A 443 12.48 1.19 6.50
CA LEU A 443 13.10 1.11 7.84
C LEU A 443 13.38 -0.34 8.26
N MET A 444 12.46 -1.26 7.99
CA MET A 444 12.63 -2.69 8.26
C MET A 444 13.78 -3.27 7.42
N GLU A 445 13.84 -2.94 6.13
CA GLU A 445 14.94 -3.33 5.24
C GLU A 445 16.29 -2.77 5.71
N GLN A 446 16.31 -1.51 6.16
CA GLN A 446 17.56 -0.83 6.51
C GLN A 446 18.09 -1.18 7.91
N TYR A 447 17.22 -1.23 8.92
CA TYR A 447 17.61 -1.34 10.34
C TYR A 447 17.13 -2.64 11.00
N GLY A 448 16.34 -3.46 10.30
CA GLY A 448 15.66 -4.61 10.88
C GLY A 448 16.59 -5.67 11.45
N GLN A 449 17.78 -5.83 10.86
CA GLN A 449 18.82 -6.72 11.36
C GLN A 449 19.69 -6.06 12.44
N SER A 450 19.95 -4.75 12.35
CA SER A 450 20.93 -4.05 13.19
C SER A 450 20.38 -3.59 14.55
N GLY A 451 19.06 -3.46 14.69
CA GLY A 451 18.43 -3.00 15.93
C GLY A 451 17.37 -1.94 15.68
N LEU A 452 16.13 -2.39 15.48
CA LEU A 452 14.97 -1.53 15.20
C LEU A 452 13.87 -1.78 16.22
N PHE A 453 13.23 -0.72 16.70
CA PHE A 453 11.99 -0.78 17.44
C PHE A 453 10.90 -0.10 16.62
N ILE A 454 9.84 -0.85 16.30
CA ILE A 454 8.65 -0.33 15.63
C ILE A 454 7.50 -0.32 16.64
N GLY A 455 7.07 0.88 16.99
CA GLY A 455 5.85 1.10 17.72
C GLY A 455 4.71 1.43 16.77
N ALA A 456 3.56 0.76 16.89
CA ALA A 456 2.37 1.10 16.12
C ALA A 456 1.12 1.23 17.00
N HIS A 457 0.25 2.19 16.70
CA HIS A 457 -0.98 2.43 17.46
C HIS A 457 -2.16 2.61 16.50
N SER A 458 -3.33 2.05 16.85
CA SER A 458 -4.57 2.24 16.09
C SER A 458 -4.40 1.85 14.60
N ARG A 459 -4.85 2.66 13.64
CA ARG A 459 -4.61 2.45 12.19
C ARG A 459 -3.13 2.35 11.83
N GLY A 460 -2.21 2.96 12.58
CA GLY A 460 -0.77 2.83 12.32
C GLY A 460 -0.29 1.37 12.32
N THR A 461 -1.03 0.47 12.98
CA THR A 461 -0.78 -0.98 12.90
C THR A 461 -1.06 -1.57 11.51
N LEU A 462 -2.01 -1.02 10.75
CA LEU A 462 -2.24 -1.42 9.34
C LEU A 462 -1.08 -0.99 8.46
N THR A 463 -0.56 0.23 8.63
CA THR A 463 0.65 0.70 7.92
C THR A 463 1.82 -0.26 8.11
N VAL A 464 2.09 -0.65 9.36
CA VAL A 464 3.18 -1.59 9.69
C VAL A 464 2.88 -3.00 9.18
N SER A 465 1.63 -3.47 9.29
CA SER A 465 1.22 -4.79 8.78
C SER A 465 1.36 -4.87 7.25
N ASN A 466 0.94 -3.85 6.52
CA ASN A 466 1.02 -3.79 5.07
C ASN A 466 2.47 -3.68 4.60
N ALA A 467 3.30 -2.93 5.32
CA ALA A 467 4.74 -2.89 5.08
C ALA A 467 5.40 -4.26 5.27
N LEU A 468 5.08 -4.98 6.36
CA LEU A 468 5.57 -6.34 6.61
C LEU A 468 5.14 -7.32 5.51
N ALA A 469 3.87 -7.28 5.10
CA ALA A 469 3.35 -8.14 4.05
C ALA A 469 4.00 -7.90 2.68
N ALA A 470 4.53 -6.69 2.46
CA ALA A 470 5.22 -6.31 1.24
C ALA A 470 6.75 -6.51 1.29
N LEU A 471 7.31 -7.02 2.40
CA LEU A 471 8.72 -7.40 2.45
C LEU A 471 8.98 -8.67 1.66
N SER A 472 10.14 -8.76 1.04
CA SER A 472 10.62 -10.02 0.46
C SER A 472 11.00 -11.02 1.57
N SER A 473 10.86 -12.31 1.26
CA SER A 473 11.02 -13.38 2.26
C SER A 473 12.46 -13.57 2.76
N ASP A 474 13.44 -12.94 2.13
CA ASP A 474 14.87 -12.97 2.45
C ASP A 474 15.30 -11.87 3.42
N ILE A 475 14.44 -10.89 3.72
CA ILE A 475 14.73 -9.84 4.70
C ILE A 475 14.84 -10.43 6.11
N ASN A 476 15.92 -10.09 6.80
CA ASN A 476 16.17 -10.51 8.18
C ASN A 476 15.78 -9.40 9.17
N LEU A 477 14.79 -9.69 10.02
CA LEU A 477 14.29 -8.79 11.06
C LEU A 477 14.69 -9.23 12.48
N GLN A 478 15.71 -10.06 12.65
CA GLN A 478 16.14 -10.57 13.96
C GLN A 478 16.53 -9.47 14.96
N GLY A 479 16.98 -8.32 14.49
CA GLY A 479 17.26 -7.15 15.34
C GLY A 479 16.01 -6.34 15.71
N THR A 480 14.83 -6.71 15.22
CA THR A 480 13.61 -5.91 15.34
C THR A 480 12.78 -6.29 16.55
N THR A 481 12.27 -5.29 17.27
CA THR A 481 11.22 -5.43 18.27
C THR A 481 9.99 -4.66 17.80
N MET A 482 8.82 -5.27 17.88
CA MET A 482 7.58 -4.64 17.43
C MET A 482 6.54 -4.61 18.55
N LYS A 483 5.90 -3.45 18.73
CA LYS A 483 4.80 -3.27 19.68
C LYS A 483 3.58 -2.66 18.99
N MET A 484 2.41 -3.25 19.17
CA MET A 484 1.14 -2.75 18.66
C MET A 484 0.18 -2.40 19.80
N LEU A 485 -0.40 -1.21 19.76
CA LEU A 485 -1.37 -0.73 20.74
C LEU A 485 -2.72 -0.45 20.08
N GLY A 486 -3.81 -0.91 20.70
CA GLY A 486 -5.17 -0.79 20.14
C GLY A 486 -5.24 -1.14 18.65
N PRO A 487 -4.75 -2.32 18.23
CA PRO A 487 -4.44 -2.61 16.83
C PRO A 487 -5.68 -2.69 15.93
N ALA A 488 -5.73 -1.88 14.87
CA ALA A 488 -6.70 -2.05 13.78
C ALA A 488 -6.31 -3.18 12.81
N ALA A 489 -5.03 -3.57 12.76
CA ALA A 489 -4.55 -4.77 12.08
C ALA A 489 -4.94 -6.03 12.85
N ASN A 490 -5.05 -7.17 12.15
CA ASN A 490 -5.17 -8.46 12.82
C ASN A 490 -3.77 -8.92 13.26
N VAL A 491 -3.52 -8.89 14.57
CA VAL A 491 -2.16 -9.06 15.10
C VAL A 491 -1.62 -10.47 14.95
N GLU A 492 -2.47 -11.48 14.97
CA GLU A 492 -2.06 -12.88 14.76
C GLU A 492 -1.52 -13.09 13.33
N ASN A 493 -2.24 -12.58 12.33
CA ASN A 493 -1.79 -12.64 10.94
C ASN A 493 -0.51 -11.84 10.72
N THR A 494 -0.41 -10.64 11.31
CA THR A 494 0.81 -9.83 11.22
C THR A 494 1.99 -10.49 11.94
N ASP A 495 1.76 -11.09 13.12
CA ASP A 495 2.79 -11.79 13.90
C ASP A 495 3.34 -12.99 13.15
N ARG A 496 2.51 -13.76 12.44
CA ARG A 496 2.98 -14.89 11.64
C ARG A 496 4.03 -14.48 10.60
N ILE A 497 3.85 -13.33 9.96
CA ILE A 497 4.82 -12.78 8.99
C ILE A 497 6.06 -12.29 9.74
N PHE A 498 5.88 -11.50 10.79
CA PHE A 498 6.98 -10.94 11.58
C PHE A 498 7.85 -12.02 12.22
N ASN A 499 7.24 -13.05 12.80
CA ASN A 499 7.91 -14.18 13.43
C ASN A 499 8.76 -14.96 12.44
N LYS A 500 8.26 -15.18 11.21
CA LYS A 500 9.03 -15.83 10.16
C LYS A 500 10.29 -15.05 9.79
N LEU A 501 10.23 -13.72 9.79
CA LEU A 501 11.34 -12.85 9.39
C LEU A 501 12.31 -12.52 10.54
N SER A 502 11.83 -12.54 11.79
CA SER A 502 12.59 -12.10 12.97
C SER A 502 12.94 -13.20 13.97
N GLY A 503 12.15 -14.29 14.04
CA GLY A 503 12.20 -15.25 15.14
C GLY A 503 11.61 -14.73 16.46
N HIS A 504 11.06 -13.52 16.48
CA HIS A 504 10.43 -12.88 17.63
C HIS A 504 8.92 -12.78 17.46
N HIS A 505 8.22 -12.37 18.51
CA HIS A 505 6.78 -12.13 18.48
C HIS A 505 6.48 -10.66 18.76
N ILE A 506 5.40 -10.15 18.17
CA ILE A 506 4.86 -8.82 18.39
C ILE A 506 4.35 -8.73 19.84
N PHE A 507 4.63 -7.61 20.49
CA PHE A 507 4.01 -7.26 21.75
C PHE A 507 2.72 -6.49 21.50
N VAL A 508 1.64 -6.87 22.17
CA VAL A 508 0.32 -6.26 22.01
C VAL A 508 -0.20 -5.73 23.34
N ASP A 509 -0.80 -4.55 23.25
CA ASP A 509 -1.51 -3.85 24.32
C ASP A 509 -2.89 -3.49 23.74
N ASN A 510 -3.90 -4.23 24.17
CA ASN A 510 -5.28 -4.11 23.70
C ASN A 510 -6.24 -4.21 24.89
N ASP A 511 -6.94 -3.12 25.20
CA ASP A 511 -7.98 -3.11 26.23
C ASP A 511 -9.24 -3.83 25.73
N GLY A 512 -9.92 -4.60 26.57
CA GLY A 512 -11.15 -5.30 26.21
C GLY A 512 -12.32 -4.40 25.82
N ASN A 513 -12.27 -3.12 26.16
CA ASN A 513 -13.22 -2.11 25.73
C ASN A 513 -12.74 -1.28 24.53
N ASP A 514 -11.52 -1.52 24.03
CA ASP A 514 -11.02 -0.88 22.81
C ASP A 514 -11.70 -1.51 21.59
N ILE A 515 -12.69 -0.81 21.04
CA ILE A 515 -13.43 -1.24 19.84
C ILE A 515 -12.57 -1.26 18.56
N VAL A 516 -11.51 -0.48 18.50
CA VAL A 516 -10.61 -0.52 17.33
C VAL A 516 -9.83 -1.82 17.37
N GLY A 517 -9.25 -2.15 18.51
CA GLY A 517 -8.56 -3.42 18.73
C GLY A 517 -9.48 -4.64 18.56
N THR A 518 -10.59 -4.65 19.28
CA THR A 518 -11.48 -5.82 19.42
C THR A 518 -12.42 -6.02 18.22
N LEU A 519 -13.02 -4.96 17.69
CA LEU A 519 -14.04 -5.06 16.63
C LEU A 519 -13.46 -4.82 15.23
N VAL A 520 -12.57 -3.84 15.06
CA VAL A 520 -11.96 -3.56 13.74
C VAL A 520 -10.78 -4.48 13.46
N GLY A 521 -9.94 -4.68 14.47
CA GLY A 521 -8.79 -5.57 14.40
C GLY A 521 -9.12 -7.05 14.54
N PHE A 522 -10.26 -7.37 15.15
CA PHE A 522 -10.63 -8.73 15.57
C PHE A 522 -9.60 -9.35 16.52
N ASN A 523 -9.00 -8.53 17.38
CA ASN A 523 -7.93 -8.97 18.27
C ASN A 523 -8.48 -9.30 19.67
N PRO A 524 -7.93 -10.34 20.33
CA PRO A 524 -8.25 -10.60 21.72
C PRO A 524 -7.77 -9.44 22.61
N SER A 525 -8.42 -9.29 23.76
CA SER A 525 -7.96 -8.34 24.77
C SER A 525 -6.78 -8.91 25.56
N THR A 526 -5.89 -8.01 25.97
CA THR A 526 -4.74 -8.33 26.82
C THR A 526 -4.95 -7.92 28.28
N TYR A 527 -5.85 -6.96 28.49
CA TYR A 527 -6.32 -6.52 29.79
C TYR A 527 -7.67 -5.84 29.59
N THR A 528 -8.32 -5.50 30.70
CA THR A 528 -9.49 -4.63 30.70
C THR A 528 -9.37 -3.71 31.91
N ILE A 529 -9.36 -2.40 31.67
CA ILE A 529 -9.32 -1.38 32.73
C ILE A 529 -10.46 -0.39 32.53
N ASN A 530 -11.33 -0.31 33.52
CA ASN A 530 -12.37 0.72 33.64
C ASN A 530 -12.77 0.83 35.11
N THR A 531 -12.09 1.69 35.87
CA THR A 531 -12.31 1.83 37.32
C THR A 531 -13.55 2.66 37.64
N ASN A 532 -14.03 3.45 36.69
CA ASN A 532 -15.22 4.30 36.85
C ASN A 532 -16.50 3.64 36.31
N ASN A 533 -16.40 2.39 35.83
CA ASN A 533 -17.50 1.56 35.35
C ASN A 533 -18.41 2.26 34.30
N TYR A 534 -17.81 2.96 33.34
CA TYR A 534 -18.56 3.61 32.27
C TYR A 534 -19.34 2.60 31.41
N GLY A 535 -20.56 2.98 31.00
CA GLY A 535 -21.39 2.18 30.11
C GLY A 535 -20.88 2.16 28.66
N TRP A 536 -21.29 1.13 27.90
CA TRP A 536 -20.82 0.85 26.53
C TRP A 536 -20.91 2.05 25.57
N GLY A 537 -21.99 2.83 25.62
CA GLY A 537 -22.14 4.01 24.75
C GLY A 537 -21.07 5.09 24.98
N LYS A 538 -20.67 5.33 26.24
CA LYS A 538 -19.59 6.28 26.56
C LYS A 538 -18.24 5.75 26.10
N LEU A 539 -17.96 4.45 26.33
CA LEU A 539 -16.73 3.81 25.87
C LEU A 539 -16.57 3.93 24.34
N LEU A 540 -17.68 3.79 23.61
CA LEU A 540 -17.72 3.91 22.15
C LEU A 540 -17.40 5.34 21.68
N VAL A 541 -18.05 6.34 22.28
CA VAL A 541 -17.81 7.76 21.95
C VAL A 541 -16.38 8.14 22.29
N ASP A 542 -15.91 7.81 23.49
CA ASP A 542 -14.58 8.18 23.95
C ASP A 542 -13.48 7.51 23.10
N SER A 543 -13.69 6.27 22.63
CA SER A 543 -12.72 5.57 21.78
C SER A 543 -12.37 6.31 20.49
N PHE A 544 -13.32 7.09 19.93
CA PHE A 544 -13.10 7.88 18.72
C PHE A 544 -12.89 9.37 18.97
N TRP A 545 -13.54 9.93 20.01
CA TRP A 545 -13.66 11.37 20.21
C TRP A 545 -13.18 11.87 21.57
N GLY A 546 -12.82 10.96 22.48
CA GLY A 546 -12.42 11.30 23.85
C GLY A 546 -10.93 11.62 23.99
N ASP A 547 -10.62 12.57 24.87
CA ASP A 547 -9.24 12.88 25.28
C ASP A 547 -8.57 11.73 26.05
N ALA A 548 -9.37 10.88 26.67
CA ALA A 548 -8.99 9.62 27.30
C ALA A 548 -10.03 8.54 26.98
N SER A 549 -9.57 7.35 26.64
CA SER A 549 -10.40 6.21 26.26
C SER A 549 -9.63 4.90 26.38
N PRO A 550 -10.32 3.75 26.33
CA PRO A 550 -9.65 2.45 26.26
C PRO A 550 -8.66 2.35 25.08
N HIS A 551 -8.91 3.11 24.01
CA HIS A 551 -8.11 3.11 22.79
C HIS A 551 -6.82 3.94 22.88
N ASN A 552 -6.85 5.09 23.55
CA ASN A 552 -5.72 6.03 23.57
C ASN A 552 -4.95 6.07 24.90
N CYS A 553 -5.37 5.30 25.90
CA CYS A 553 -4.76 5.23 27.23
C CYS A 553 -3.78 4.06 27.43
N GLY A 554 -3.48 3.29 26.38
CA GLY A 554 -2.47 2.23 26.39
C GLY A 554 -1.03 2.74 26.55
N GLY A 555 -0.06 1.82 26.61
CA GLY A 555 1.37 2.16 26.63
C GLY A 555 1.82 2.72 27.98
N LEU A 556 2.53 3.86 28.02
CA LEU A 556 2.86 4.59 29.26
C LEU A 556 1.68 5.41 29.77
N GLY A 557 0.72 5.74 28.90
CA GLY A 557 -0.47 6.52 29.22
C GLY A 557 -0.16 7.95 29.64
N ASN A 558 -1.14 8.64 30.21
CA ASN A 558 -0.99 9.98 30.77
C ASN A 558 -1.80 10.11 32.07
N ALA A 559 -1.54 11.15 32.86
CA ALA A 559 -2.19 11.35 34.15
C ALA A 559 -3.72 11.48 34.00
N TYR A 560 -4.18 12.10 32.92
CA TYR A 560 -5.60 12.25 32.63
C TYR A 560 -6.31 10.91 32.42
N CYS A 561 -5.67 9.94 31.76
CA CYS A 561 -6.20 8.57 31.62
C CYS A 561 -6.46 7.89 32.97
N VAL A 562 -5.61 8.14 33.97
CA VAL A 562 -5.81 7.63 35.32
C VAL A 562 -6.95 8.38 36.02
N GLN A 563 -6.99 9.71 35.90
CA GLN A 563 -8.08 10.53 36.45
C GLN A 563 -9.45 10.12 35.90
N GLN A 564 -9.52 9.80 34.60
CA GLN A 564 -10.73 9.33 33.94
C GLN A 564 -11.03 7.85 34.20
N GLY A 565 -10.18 7.12 34.92
CA GLY A 565 -10.43 5.72 35.28
C GLY A 565 -10.26 4.72 34.13
N TYR A 566 -9.62 5.14 33.03
CA TYR A 566 -9.23 4.27 31.91
C TYR A 566 -7.89 3.56 32.17
N ARG A 567 -7.22 3.86 33.30
CA ARG A 567 -5.92 3.30 33.66
C ARG A 567 -5.71 3.27 35.17
N ASN A 568 -4.91 2.32 35.66
CA ASN A 568 -4.38 2.30 37.03
C ASN A 568 -2.88 2.65 37.03
N PHE A 569 -2.39 3.39 38.05
CA PHE A 569 -0.98 3.72 38.25
C PHE A 569 -0.06 2.49 38.34
N GLU A 570 -0.55 1.36 38.90
CA GLU A 570 0.25 0.16 39.16
C GLU A 570 0.49 -0.73 37.92
N ARG A 571 -0.24 -0.53 36.82
CA ARG A 571 -0.12 -1.33 35.59
C ARG A 571 0.42 -0.49 34.44
N MET A 572 1.68 -0.09 34.54
CA MET A 572 2.35 0.56 33.42
C MET A 572 2.68 -0.48 32.33
N ALA A 573 2.00 -0.37 31.19
CA ALA A 573 2.23 -1.15 29.97
C ALA A 573 2.07 -2.69 30.09
N PRO A 574 0.85 -3.22 30.31
CA PRO A 574 0.55 -4.65 30.18
C PRO A 574 0.74 -5.08 28.71
N SER A 575 1.97 -5.34 28.32
CA SER A 575 2.35 -5.76 26.96
C SER A 575 2.49 -7.26 26.98
N ILE A 576 1.64 -7.96 26.25
CA ILE A 576 1.65 -9.42 26.14
C ILE A 576 2.22 -9.80 24.78
N SER A 577 3.08 -10.81 24.74
CA SER A 577 3.54 -11.38 23.46
C SER A 577 2.38 -12.08 22.76
N VAL A 578 2.24 -11.94 21.44
CA VAL A 578 1.17 -12.62 20.68
C VAL A 578 1.19 -14.14 20.92
N LYS A 579 2.37 -14.74 21.09
CA LYS A 579 2.54 -16.15 21.46
C LYS A 579 1.77 -16.58 22.72
N ASP A 580 1.61 -15.67 23.68
CA ASP A 580 0.93 -15.94 24.95
C ASP A 580 -0.57 -15.62 24.89
N LEU A 581 -1.08 -15.10 23.78
CA LEU A 581 -2.52 -14.94 23.52
C LEU A 581 -3.17 -16.21 22.96
N GLU A 582 -2.36 -17.13 22.41
CA GLU A 582 -2.81 -18.42 21.84
C GLU A 582 -2.99 -19.53 22.89
N LYS A 583 -2.67 -19.26 24.17
CA LYS A 583 -2.82 -20.18 25.31
C LYS A 583 -4.04 -19.83 26.13
#